data_AF-A0A9Q1DHD5-F1
#
_entry.id   AF-A0A9Q1DHD5-F1
#
_cell.length_a   1.000
_cell.length_b   1.000
_cell.length_c   1.000
_cell.angle_alpha   90.00
_cell.angle_beta   90.00
_cell.angle_gamma   90.00
#
_symmetry.space_group_name_H-M   'P 1'
#
loop_
_entity.id
_entity.type
_entity.pdbx_description
1 polymer ?
#
loop_
_entity_poly.entity_id
_entity_poly.type
_entity_poly.pdbx_seq_one_letter_code
_entity_poly.pdbx_strand_id
1 'polypeptide(L)'
;MVATSTLKNKNTECFSELIDRRHDQACIEDELDYWDHSLVEPALNPETVFEDRTCQQLVKMLESCLSRAKKTTLNCSEVLVPEKLTRRIARDVLRLASGEPCGLRGCLLHVLLEADGGCKRLERVTYDPSVVPTFELTLVFKQDGSAWPSLRDFFLIGTCFAPGYRHALKLSPGFRLIKRKLYSSSAGTVVEEY
;
A
#
# COMPACT_ATOMS: atom_id res chain seq x y z
N MET A 1 -18.29 -66.96 -31.30
CA MET A 1 -17.78 -68.34 -31.10
C MET A 1 -16.36 -68.18 -30.57
N VAL A 2 -16.09 -68.39 -29.27
CA VAL A 2 -15.70 -69.69 -28.62
C VAL A 2 -14.48 -70.29 -29.32
N ALA A 3 -13.35 -70.65 -28.70
CA ALA A 3 -12.78 -70.53 -27.35
C ALA A 3 -11.33 -71.09 -27.38
N THR A 4 -10.61 -70.97 -26.25
CA THR A 4 -9.56 -71.90 -25.72
C THR A 4 -8.25 -72.08 -26.51
N SER A 5 -7.10 -72.46 -25.97
CA SER A 5 -6.43 -72.48 -24.65
C SER A 5 -5.01 -73.04 -24.94
N THR A 6 -4.02 -72.83 -24.07
CA THR A 6 -3.17 -73.90 -23.47
C THR A 6 -1.95 -73.32 -22.77
N LEU A 7 -1.66 -73.95 -21.63
CA LEU A 7 -0.61 -73.65 -20.65
C LEU A 7 0.78 -74.11 -21.12
N LYS A 8 1.84 -73.42 -20.67
CA LYS A 8 3.03 -74.14 -20.18
C LYS A 8 3.84 -73.30 -19.18
N ASN A 9 3.81 -73.78 -17.95
CA ASN A 9 4.67 -73.42 -16.84
C ASN A 9 6.07 -74.01 -17.05
N LYS A 10 7.13 -73.24 -16.74
CA LYS A 10 8.36 -73.74 -16.11
C LYS A 10 9.12 -72.57 -15.49
N ASN A 11 8.96 -72.44 -14.19
CA ASN A 11 9.87 -71.76 -13.28
C ASN A 11 11.19 -72.56 -13.22
N THR A 12 12.33 -71.90 -13.41
CA THR A 12 13.62 -72.30 -12.83
C THR A 12 14.33 -71.04 -12.39
N GLU A 13 14.51 -70.95 -11.09
CA GLU A 13 15.17 -69.92 -10.32
C GLU A 13 16.60 -69.68 -10.80
N CYS A 14 17.07 -68.43 -10.77
CA CYS A 14 18.37 -68.16 -10.18
C CYS A 14 18.44 -66.72 -9.67
N PHE A 15 18.30 -66.60 -8.36
CA PHE A 15 18.56 -65.43 -7.53
C PHE A 15 20.04 -65.01 -7.64
N SER A 16 20.33 -64.04 -8.49
CA SER A 16 21.48 -63.14 -8.42
C SER A 16 21.39 -62.27 -9.67
N GLU A 17 20.88 -61.04 -9.65
CA GLU A 17 21.50 -59.87 -9.01
C GLU A 17 20.40 -58.86 -8.64
N LEU A 18 19.69 -59.12 -7.55
CA LEU A 18 18.79 -58.16 -6.91
C LEU A 18 19.56 -57.20 -5.96
N ILE A 19 20.85 -56.98 -6.24
CA ILE A 19 21.77 -56.20 -5.37
C ILE A 19 22.30 -54.95 -6.08
N ASP A 20 21.98 -54.71 -7.36
CA ASP A 20 22.44 -53.48 -8.04
C ASP A 20 21.37 -52.38 -8.15
N ARG A 21 20.12 -52.64 -7.74
CA ARG A 21 19.05 -51.62 -7.75
C ARG A 21 18.76 -50.99 -6.39
N ARG A 22 19.58 -51.28 -5.36
CA ARG A 22 19.42 -50.67 -4.03
C ARG A 22 20.31 -49.44 -3.81
N HIS A 23 21.17 -49.10 -4.77
CA HIS A 23 22.00 -47.89 -4.69
C HIS A 23 21.41 -46.65 -5.38
N ASP A 24 20.28 -46.77 -6.07
CA ASP A 24 19.63 -45.63 -6.74
C ASP A 24 18.34 -45.14 -6.08
N GLN A 25 17.86 -45.80 -5.01
CA GLN A 25 16.66 -45.35 -4.29
C GLN A 25 17.00 -44.35 -3.18
N ALA A 26 18.23 -44.38 -2.64
CA ALA A 26 18.69 -43.43 -1.61
C ALA A 26 19.01 -42.04 -2.19
N CYS A 27 19.23 -41.93 -3.50
CA CYS A 27 19.51 -40.65 -4.15
C CYS A 27 18.26 -39.83 -4.50
N ILE A 28 17.06 -40.43 -4.43
CA ILE A 28 15.81 -39.73 -4.79
C ILE A 28 15.15 -39.13 -3.53
N GLU A 29 15.32 -39.74 -2.37
CA GLU A 29 14.77 -39.21 -1.11
C GLU A 29 15.54 -37.96 -0.65
N ASP A 30 16.86 -37.90 -0.86
CA ASP A 30 17.70 -36.74 -0.49
C ASP A 30 17.44 -35.51 -1.40
N GLU A 31 17.02 -35.72 -2.66
CA GLU A 31 16.60 -34.62 -3.54
C GLU A 31 15.22 -34.05 -3.21
N LEU A 32 14.30 -34.85 -2.66
CA LEU A 32 12.97 -34.34 -2.27
C LEU A 32 13.04 -33.45 -1.00
N ASP A 33 13.95 -33.73 -0.08
CA ASP A 33 14.20 -32.89 1.09
C ASP A 33 14.89 -31.56 0.72
N TYR A 34 15.64 -31.53 -0.38
CA TYR A 34 16.27 -30.31 -0.90
C TYR A 34 15.23 -29.28 -1.40
N TRP A 35 14.17 -29.75 -2.06
CA TRP A 35 13.10 -28.88 -2.56
C TRP A 35 12.10 -28.49 -1.47
N ASP A 36 11.91 -29.31 -0.42
CA ASP A 36 11.04 -28.96 0.71
C ASP A 36 11.66 -27.89 1.63
N HIS A 37 12.99 -27.87 1.73
CA HIS A 37 13.72 -26.74 2.33
C HIS A 37 13.80 -25.51 1.43
N SER A 38 13.51 -25.62 0.12
CA SER A 38 13.45 -24.50 -0.81
C SER A 38 12.08 -23.80 -0.80
N LEU A 39 11.07 -24.39 -0.14
CA LEU A 39 9.86 -23.71 0.31
C LEU A 39 10.10 -22.93 1.61
N VAL A 40 11.31 -22.37 1.75
CA VAL A 40 11.58 -21.27 2.69
C VAL A 40 10.45 -20.27 2.50
N GLU A 41 9.62 -20.12 3.54
CA GLU A 41 8.71 -18.98 3.66
C GLU A 41 9.46 -17.75 3.14
N PRO A 42 8.88 -16.93 2.25
CA PRO A 42 9.61 -15.81 1.68
C PRO A 42 10.19 -15.05 2.86
N ALA A 43 11.53 -15.12 3.03
CA ALA A 43 12.18 -14.54 4.18
C ALA A 43 11.87 -13.06 4.10
N LEU A 44 10.85 -12.63 4.84
CA LEU A 44 10.33 -11.29 4.78
C LEU A 44 11.47 -10.43 5.33
N ASN A 45 12.25 -9.84 4.44
CA ASN A 45 13.37 -8.98 4.80
C ASN A 45 12.89 -8.05 5.92
N PRO A 46 13.52 -8.04 7.10
CA PRO A 46 13.02 -7.26 8.25
C PRO A 46 12.80 -5.78 7.90
N GLU A 47 13.61 -5.27 6.97
CA GLU A 47 13.47 -3.94 6.38
C GLU A 47 12.14 -3.77 5.62
N THR A 48 11.75 -4.74 4.78
CA THR A 48 10.48 -4.71 4.04
C THR A 48 9.26 -4.80 4.96
N VAL A 49 9.36 -5.55 6.06
CA VAL A 49 8.29 -5.64 7.08
C VAL A 49 8.16 -4.32 7.85
N PHE A 50 9.29 -3.71 8.21
CA PHE A 50 9.30 -2.43 8.91
C PHE A 50 8.79 -1.28 8.03
N GLU A 51 9.18 -1.25 6.76
CA GLU A 51 8.70 -0.29 5.78
C GLU A 51 7.18 -0.46 5.53
N ASP A 52 6.67 -1.69 5.46
CA ASP A 52 5.23 -1.92 5.32
C ASP A 52 4.44 -1.46 6.55
N ARG A 53 4.95 -1.70 7.78
CA ARG A 53 4.32 -1.20 9.02
C ARG A 53 4.25 0.32 9.09
N THR A 54 5.36 1.00 8.77
CA THR A 54 5.41 2.48 8.75
C THR A 54 4.51 3.05 7.65
N CYS A 55 4.47 2.42 6.48
CA CYS A 55 3.53 2.76 5.40
C CYS A 55 2.08 2.64 5.89
N GLN A 56 1.71 1.55 6.55
CA GLN A 56 0.36 1.37 7.10
C GLN A 56 0.02 2.41 8.17
N GLN A 57 0.98 2.80 9.01
CA GLN A 57 0.78 3.85 10.01
C GLN A 57 0.52 5.21 9.35
N LEU A 58 1.27 5.56 8.30
CA LEU A 58 1.04 6.77 7.51
C LEU A 58 -0.33 6.77 6.85
N VAL A 59 -0.75 5.63 6.28
CA VAL A 59 -2.11 5.49 5.70
C VAL A 59 -3.18 5.80 6.74
N LYS A 60 -3.11 5.16 7.92
CA LYS A 60 -4.06 5.41 9.02
C LYS A 60 -4.06 6.87 9.49
N MET A 61 -2.88 7.50 9.53
CA MET A 61 -2.73 8.91 9.89
C MET A 61 -3.42 9.82 8.86
N LEU A 62 -3.24 9.57 7.57
CA LEU A 62 -3.88 10.33 6.48
C LEU A 62 -5.40 10.13 6.49
N GLU A 63 -5.89 8.91 6.68
CA GLU A 63 -7.32 8.63 6.80
C GLU A 63 -7.94 9.33 8.02
N SER A 64 -7.23 9.31 9.15
CA SER A 64 -7.65 10.02 10.36
C SER A 64 -7.64 11.54 10.16
N CYS A 65 -6.67 12.08 9.43
CA CYS A 65 -6.60 13.49 9.04
C CYS A 65 -7.84 13.90 8.23
N LEU A 66 -8.16 13.14 7.16
CA LEU A 66 -9.34 13.38 6.33
C LEU A 66 -10.65 13.24 7.14
N SER A 67 -10.74 12.25 8.02
CA SER A 67 -11.89 12.06 8.90
C SER A 67 -12.10 13.20 9.90
N ARG A 68 -11.02 13.80 10.42
CA ARG A 68 -11.11 15.02 11.26
C ARG A 68 -11.51 16.23 10.43
N ALA A 69 -10.82 16.43 9.30
CA ALA A 69 -11.05 17.54 8.38
C ALA A 69 -12.50 17.61 7.88
N LYS A 70 -13.15 16.46 7.71
CA LYS A 70 -14.57 16.33 7.37
C LYS A 70 -15.48 17.27 8.16
N LYS A 71 -15.29 17.33 9.49
CA LYS A 71 -16.12 18.12 10.41
C LYS A 71 -15.58 19.52 10.70
N THR A 72 -14.27 19.72 10.57
CA THR A 72 -13.61 20.95 11.04
C THR A 72 -13.40 21.96 9.91
N THR A 73 -12.82 21.53 8.80
CA THR A 73 -12.35 22.42 7.72
C THR A 73 -13.16 22.26 6.43
N LEU A 74 -13.65 21.04 6.17
CA LEU A 74 -14.36 20.71 4.93
C LEU A 74 -15.88 20.84 5.05
N ASN A 75 -16.43 20.77 6.27
CA ASN A 75 -17.86 20.83 6.55
C ASN A 75 -18.71 19.94 5.61
N CYS A 76 -18.29 18.68 5.46
CA CYS A 76 -18.87 17.72 4.53
C CYS A 76 -19.45 16.50 5.25
N SER A 77 -20.44 15.85 4.64
CA SER A 77 -21.08 14.65 5.20
C SER A 77 -20.29 13.38 4.96
N GLU A 78 -19.40 13.38 3.97
CA GLU A 78 -18.58 12.23 3.58
C GLU A 78 -17.37 12.68 2.76
N VAL A 79 -16.25 11.95 2.87
CA VAL A 79 -15.07 12.14 2.02
C VAL A 79 -14.81 10.81 1.30
N LEU A 80 -14.90 10.83 -0.03
CA LEU A 80 -14.64 9.67 -0.89
C LEU A 80 -13.18 9.68 -1.32
N VAL A 81 -12.45 8.65 -0.91
CA VAL A 81 -11.02 8.50 -1.18
C VAL A 81 -10.82 7.35 -2.17
N PRO A 82 -10.10 7.54 -3.29
CA PRO A 82 -9.74 6.44 -4.18
C PRO A 82 -8.93 5.35 -3.44
N GLU A 83 -9.27 4.08 -3.67
CA GLU A 83 -8.82 2.91 -2.90
C GLU A 83 -7.31 2.86 -2.63
N LYS A 84 -6.49 3.24 -3.62
CA LYS A 84 -5.03 3.15 -3.57
C LYS A 84 -4.34 4.48 -3.29
N LEU A 85 -5.08 5.58 -3.15
CA LEU A 85 -4.51 6.93 -3.07
C LEU A 85 -3.65 7.11 -1.81
N THR A 86 -4.20 6.82 -0.64
CA THR A 86 -3.49 6.99 0.65
C THR A 86 -2.25 6.11 0.72
N ARG A 87 -2.33 4.87 0.22
CA ARG A 87 -1.18 3.94 0.15
C ARG A 87 -0.09 4.44 -0.81
N ARG A 88 -0.45 4.96 -1.98
CA ARG A 88 0.51 5.57 -2.92
C ARG A 88 1.23 6.76 -2.29
N ILE A 89 0.46 7.67 -1.71
CA ILE A 89 1.00 8.85 -1.01
C ILE A 89 1.96 8.43 0.12
N ALA A 90 1.57 7.46 0.94
CA ALA A 90 2.41 6.99 2.05
C ALA A 90 3.77 6.47 1.55
N ARG A 91 3.79 5.71 0.45
CA ARG A 91 5.03 5.23 -0.17
C ARG A 91 5.89 6.38 -0.70
N ASP A 92 5.29 7.35 -1.38
CA ASP A 92 6.05 8.48 -1.94
C ASP A 92 6.58 9.41 -0.82
N VAL A 93 5.83 9.58 0.27
CA VAL A 93 6.31 10.26 1.48
C VAL A 93 7.52 9.56 2.08
N LEU A 94 7.47 8.23 2.24
CA LEU A 94 8.61 7.44 2.73
C LEU A 94 9.83 7.57 1.80
N ARG A 95 9.61 7.49 0.49
CA ARG A 95 10.66 7.65 -0.52
C ARG A 95 11.31 9.03 -0.48
N LEU A 96 10.52 10.09 -0.35
CA LEU A 96 11.06 11.45 -0.28
C LEU A 96 11.80 11.72 1.04
N ALA A 97 11.36 11.08 2.11
CA ALA A 97 11.95 11.21 3.43
C ALA A 97 13.25 10.42 3.59
N SER A 98 13.41 9.26 2.93
CA SER A 98 14.59 8.39 3.11
C SER A 98 15.92 9.07 2.76
N GLY A 99 15.89 10.05 1.84
CA GLY A 99 17.07 10.84 1.46
C GLY A 99 17.37 12.05 2.38
N GLU A 100 16.61 12.24 3.46
CA GLU A 100 16.76 13.37 4.37
C GLU A 100 17.27 12.95 5.76
N PRO A 101 17.97 13.84 6.49
CA PRO A 101 18.41 13.56 7.85
C PRO A 101 17.24 13.17 8.75
N CYS A 102 17.44 12.11 9.54
CA CYS A 102 16.42 11.51 10.42
C CYS A 102 15.21 10.90 9.69
N GLY A 103 15.24 10.80 8.35
CA GLY A 103 14.19 10.17 7.57
C GLY A 103 12.81 10.78 7.84
N LEU A 104 11.79 9.92 7.93
CA LEU A 104 10.42 10.33 8.24
C LEU A 104 10.29 11.05 9.60
N ARG A 105 11.15 10.74 10.59
CA ARG A 105 11.12 11.37 11.91
C ARG A 105 11.48 12.85 11.87
N GLY A 106 12.32 13.25 10.93
CA GLY A 106 12.68 14.65 10.67
C GLY A 106 11.65 15.42 9.84
N CYS A 107 10.54 14.79 9.44
CA CYS A 107 9.54 15.39 8.57
C CYS A 107 8.51 16.20 9.35
N LEU A 108 8.28 17.43 8.89
CA LEU A 108 7.06 18.18 9.18
C LEU A 108 6.09 18.06 8.00
N LEU A 109 4.99 17.34 8.18
CA LEU A 109 4.00 17.10 7.14
C LEU A 109 2.88 18.14 7.18
N HIS A 110 2.70 18.87 6.09
CA HIS A 110 1.55 19.73 5.84
C HIS A 110 0.57 19.03 4.92
N VAL A 111 -0.69 18.92 5.34
CA VAL A 111 -1.75 18.31 4.54
C VAL A 111 -2.73 19.38 4.11
N LEU A 112 -2.91 19.54 2.80
CA LEU A 112 -3.81 20.51 2.20
C LEU A 112 -4.75 19.85 1.19
N LEU A 113 -5.86 20.53 0.92
CA LEU A 113 -6.81 20.19 -0.13
C LEU A 113 -6.95 21.37 -1.09
N GLU A 114 -6.68 21.12 -2.36
CA GLU A 114 -6.98 22.02 -3.48
C GLU A 114 -8.43 21.78 -3.93
N ALA A 115 -9.28 22.79 -3.75
CA ALA A 115 -10.72 22.74 -4.01
C ALA A 115 -11.22 24.11 -4.50
N ASP A 116 -12.09 24.12 -5.52
CA ASP A 116 -12.77 25.31 -6.02
C ASP A 116 -11.85 26.52 -6.30
N GLY A 117 -10.65 26.25 -6.85
CA GLY A 117 -9.65 27.29 -7.17
C GLY A 117 -8.88 27.85 -5.96
N GLY A 118 -9.07 27.28 -4.77
CA GLY A 118 -8.35 27.64 -3.55
C GLY A 118 -7.67 26.45 -2.88
N CYS A 119 -6.93 26.72 -1.81
CA CYS A 119 -6.22 25.71 -1.03
C CYS A 119 -6.62 25.80 0.44
N LYS A 120 -7.14 24.70 0.99
CA LYS A 120 -7.56 24.57 2.39
C LYS A 120 -6.52 23.75 3.14
N ARG A 121 -5.99 24.28 4.24
CA ARG A 121 -5.09 23.52 5.12
C ARG A 121 -5.91 22.59 6.01
N LEU A 122 -5.66 21.29 5.91
CA LEU A 122 -6.35 20.27 6.70
C LEU A 122 -5.65 20.05 8.02
N GLU A 123 -4.33 19.86 7.98
CA GLU A 123 -3.56 19.54 9.17
C GLU A 123 -2.06 19.87 9.01
N ARG A 124 -1.38 20.00 10.14
CA ARG A 124 0.09 20.01 10.24
C ARG A 124 0.47 18.95 11.26
N VAL A 125 1.29 17.98 10.84
CA VAL A 125 1.68 16.83 11.65
C VAL A 125 3.19 16.78 11.76
N THR A 126 3.69 16.73 12.99
CA THR A 126 5.08 16.37 13.28
C THR A 126 5.10 14.87 13.55
N TYR A 127 5.91 14.12 12.79
CA TYR A 127 5.92 12.66 12.91
C TYR A 127 6.50 12.19 14.25
N ASP A 128 7.59 12.82 14.69
CA ASP A 128 8.24 12.52 15.97
C ASP A 128 8.48 13.82 16.76
N PRO A 129 7.83 14.03 17.92
CA PRO A 129 8.00 15.24 18.72
C PRO A 129 9.37 15.33 19.41
N SER A 130 10.11 14.22 19.50
CA SER A 130 11.46 14.19 20.08
C SER A 130 12.55 14.69 19.13
N VAL A 131 12.24 14.83 17.85
CA VAL A 131 13.17 15.25 16.80
C VAL A 131 12.76 16.61 16.27
N VAL A 132 13.73 17.52 16.15
CA VAL A 132 13.50 18.81 15.48
C VAL A 132 13.35 18.56 13.97
N PRO A 133 12.26 18.99 13.32
CA PRO A 133 12.08 18.78 11.88
C PRO A 133 13.20 19.43 11.07
N THR A 134 13.73 18.71 10.08
CA THR A 134 14.82 19.15 9.20
C THR A 134 14.34 19.54 7.81
N PHE A 135 13.16 19.03 7.41
CA PHE A 135 12.50 19.33 6.15
C PHE A 135 10.97 19.31 6.31
N GLU A 136 10.31 19.95 5.36
CA GLU A 136 8.87 19.98 5.21
C GLU A 136 8.45 19.13 4.01
N LEU A 137 7.38 18.35 4.18
CA LEU A 137 6.63 17.76 3.08
C LEU A 137 5.24 18.40 3.06
N THR A 138 4.86 18.92 1.91
CA THR A 138 3.53 19.49 1.69
C THR A 138 2.77 18.57 0.74
N LEU A 139 1.82 17.83 1.30
CA LEU A 139 0.87 17.00 0.56
C LEU A 139 -0.34 17.83 0.19
N VAL A 140 -0.62 17.93 -1.10
CA VAL A 140 -1.81 18.58 -1.65
C VAL A 140 -2.70 17.54 -2.30
N PHE A 141 -3.81 17.23 -1.64
CA PHE A 141 -4.91 16.50 -2.25
C PHE A 141 -5.61 17.38 -3.27
N LYS A 142 -6.05 16.81 -4.39
CA LYS A 142 -6.88 17.50 -5.38
C LYS A 142 -8.32 17.04 -5.24
N GLN A 143 -9.27 17.97 -5.21
CA GLN A 143 -10.69 17.60 -5.34
C GLN A 143 -10.98 17.17 -6.78
N ASP A 144 -11.78 16.11 -6.94
CA ASP A 144 -12.25 15.70 -8.26
C ASP A 144 -13.21 16.76 -8.80
N GLY A 145 -12.77 17.48 -9.84
CA GLY A 145 -13.56 18.51 -10.53
C GLY A 145 -14.37 17.96 -11.70
N SER A 146 -14.28 16.64 -11.99
CA SER A 146 -15.18 16.02 -12.96
C SER A 146 -16.60 16.23 -12.45
N ALA A 147 -17.42 16.86 -13.29
CA ALA A 147 -18.81 17.18 -13.01
C ALA A 147 -19.56 15.90 -12.66
N TRP A 148 -19.59 15.53 -11.39
CA TRP A 148 -20.72 14.80 -10.86
C TRP A 148 -21.91 15.73 -11.09
N PRO A 149 -22.91 15.34 -11.90
CA PRO A 149 -24.17 16.05 -11.89
C PRO A 149 -24.67 15.93 -10.45
N SER A 150 -24.48 17.02 -9.71
CA SER A 150 -25.27 17.40 -8.56
C SER A 150 -25.79 16.21 -7.73
N LEU A 151 -24.92 15.64 -6.87
CA LEU A 151 -25.46 15.05 -5.63
C LEU A 151 -26.29 16.08 -4.86
N ARG A 152 -26.03 17.38 -5.08
CA ARG A 152 -26.92 18.47 -4.71
C ARG A 152 -28.36 18.21 -5.16
N ASP A 153 -28.60 17.75 -6.39
CA ASP A 153 -29.95 17.55 -6.93
C ASP A 153 -30.55 16.21 -6.48
N PHE A 154 -29.75 15.19 -6.26
CA PHE A 154 -30.23 13.93 -5.68
C PHE A 154 -30.66 14.08 -4.20
N PHE A 155 -30.07 15.01 -3.45
CA PHE A 155 -30.49 15.33 -2.08
C PHE A 155 -31.59 16.40 -1.99
N LEU A 156 -31.95 17.06 -3.10
CA LEU A 156 -33.04 18.06 -3.15
C LEU A 156 -34.42 17.44 -3.45
N ILE A 157 -34.49 16.17 -3.88
CA ILE A 157 -35.75 15.53 -4.31
C ILE A 157 -36.59 14.98 -3.13
N GLY A 158 -36.11 15.06 -1.87
CA GLY A 158 -36.79 14.46 -0.72
C GLY A 158 -36.79 15.31 0.55
N THR A 159 -37.66 16.32 0.62
CA THR A 159 -38.40 16.79 1.81
C THR A 159 -37.64 17.19 3.10
N CYS A 160 -37.79 18.47 3.48
CA CYS A 160 -37.93 18.96 4.88
C CYS A 160 -36.73 19.03 5.86
N PHE A 161 -35.47 18.93 5.44
CA PHE A 161 -34.33 19.16 6.34
C PHE A 161 -33.42 20.30 5.85
N ALA A 162 -32.99 21.16 6.77
CA ALA A 162 -32.22 22.39 6.53
C ALA A 162 -31.00 22.19 5.59
N PRO A 163 -30.58 23.22 4.82
CA PRO A 163 -29.60 23.13 3.72
C PRO A 163 -28.14 22.91 4.14
N GLY A 164 -27.86 22.43 5.35
CA GLY A 164 -26.55 22.59 5.99
C GLY A 164 -25.52 21.46 5.84
N TYR A 165 -25.88 20.22 5.47
CA TYR A 165 -25.05 19.07 5.90
C TYR A 165 -24.96 17.86 4.95
N ARG A 166 -25.16 17.97 3.63
CA ARG A 166 -25.18 16.78 2.73
C ARG A 166 -24.28 16.86 1.49
N HIS A 167 -23.10 17.46 1.59
CA HIS A 167 -22.13 17.42 0.49
C HIS A 167 -21.11 16.31 0.75
N ALA A 168 -21.01 15.34 -0.16
CA ALA A 168 -19.91 14.37 -0.20
C ALA A 168 -18.74 14.98 -1.01
N LEU A 169 -17.52 14.92 -0.47
CA LEU A 169 -16.32 15.45 -1.11
C LEU A 169 -15.51 14.30 -1.71
N LYS A 170 -15.35 14.28 -3.03
CA LYS A 170 -14.56 13.26 -3.72
C LYS A 170 -13.15 13.75 -4.00
N LEU A 171 -12.15 12.97 -3.58
CA LEU A 171 -10.75 13.23 -3.91
C LEU A 171 -10.42 12.66 -5.30
N SER A 172 -9.65 13.44 -6.04
CA SER A 172 -8.99 13.00 -7.27
C SER A 172 -7.91 11.96 -6.94
N PRO A 173 -7.66 10.97 -7.82
CA PRO A 173 -6.52 10.07 -7.68
C PRO A 173 -5.16 10.76 -7.84
N GLY A 174 -5.13 11.99 -8.37
CA GLY A 174 -3.92 12.79 -8.49
C GLY A 174 -3.64 13.62 -7.24
N PHE A 175 -2.37 13.82 -6.93
CA PHE A 175 -1.91 14.59 -5.78
C PHE A 175 -0.56 15.25 -6.06
N ARG A 176 -0.19 16.22 -5.24
CA ARG A 176 1.12 16.88 -5.33
C ARG A 176 1.85 16.73 -4.01
N LEU A 177 3.15 16.45 -4.08
CA LEU A 177 4.01 16.34 -2.93
C LEU A 177 5.20 17.28 -3.12
N ILE A 178 5.35 18.23 -2.21
CA ILE A 178 6.36 19.28 -2.30
C ILE A 178 7.30 19.16 -1.12
N LYS A 179 8.57 18.88 -1.39
CA LYS A 179 9.63 18.81 -0.38
C LYS A 179 10.43 20.10 -0.32
N ARG A 180 10.61 20.62 0.89
CA ARG A 180 11.44 21.80 1.16
C ARG A 180 12.36 21.55 2.35
N LYS A 181 13.66 21.81 2.19
CA LYS A 181 14.61 21.76 3.31
C LYS A 181 14.49 23.02 4.16
N LEU A 182 14.50 22.88 5.48
CA LEU A 182 14.31 24.01 6.40
C LEU A 182 15.59 24.82 6.64
N TYR A 183 16.75 24.16 6.56
CA TYR A 183 18.04 24.74 6.96
C TYR A 183 19.06 24.77 5.82
N SER A 184 18.60 24.79 4.57
CA SER A 184 19.49 24.81 3.41
C SER A 184 19.00 25.85 2.40
N SER A 185 19.62 27.03 2.43
CA SER A 185 19.30 28.17 1.56
C SER A 185 19.57 27.90 0.07
N SER A 186 20.44 26.94 -0.24
CA SER A 186 20.79 26.49 -1.59
C SER A 186 20.02 25.26 -2.07
N ALA A 187 19.26 24.59 -1.20
CA ALA A 187 18.50 23.41 -1.59
C ALA A 187 17.20 23.85 -2.26
N GLY A 188 17.06 23.59 -3.56
CA GLY A 188 15.84 23.86 -4.31
C GLY A 188 14.63 23.09 -3.75
N THR A 189 13.43 23.63 -3.96
CA THR A 189 12.17 22.94 -3.67
C THR A 189 11.96 21.82 -4.68
N VAL A 190 11.78 20.59 -4.20
CA VAL A 190 11.46 19.45 -5.06
C VAL A 190 9.94 19.32 -5.10
N VAL A 191 9.34 19.48 -6.27
CA VAL A 191 7.90 19.31 -6.50
C VAL A 191 7.70 18.05 -7.32
N GLU A 192 6.97 17.09 -6.77
CA GLU A 192 6.52 15.91 -7.50
C GLU A 192 5.00 15.97 -7.68
N GLU A 193 4.54 15.79 -8.92
CA GLU A 193 3.13 15.77 -9.29
C GLU A 193 2.77 14.40 -9.83
N TYR A 194 1.68 13.83 -9.31
CA TYR A 194 1.25 12.44 -9.52
C TYR A 194 -0.22 12.32 -9.88
#